data_AF-A0AAI7ZFQ3-F1
#
_entry.id   AF-A0AAI7ZFQ3-F1
#
_cell.length_a   1.000
_cell.length_b   1.000
_cell.length_c   1.000
_cell.angle_alpha   90.00
_cell.angle_beta   90.00
_cell.angle_gamma   90.00
#
_symmetry.space_group_name_H-M   'P 1'
#
loop_
_entity.id
_entity.type
_entity.pdbx_description
1 polymer ?
#
loop_
_entity_poly.entity_id
_entity_poly.type
_entity_poly.pdbx_seq_one_letter_code
_entity_poly.pdbx_strand_id
1 'polypeptide(L)'
;MLLTSSAPCQQPGSLGCRGIRPARSTSPLRIGPRTSAFLAPMPFHPPPAGTSIPRGLDCLAFSRSLSMSQPSRFGQLALAYAGKLLPLQVLHSAAGHYIGTRDFDGPVSRESNEYFRSEATAKRALERGGWSQMSNP
;
A
#
# COMPACT_ATOMS: atom_id res chain seq x y z
N MET A 1 9.04 42.88 -13.94
CA MET A 1 7.58 42.87 -13.69
C MET A 1 7.04 41.56 -14.26
N LEU A 2 7.13 40.45 -13.52
CA LEU A 2 6.04 39.86 -12.72
C LEU A 2 4.74 39.67 -13.53
N LEU A 3 4.56 38.49 -14.13
CA LEU A 3 3.24 37.90 -14.40
C LEU A 3 3.31 36.42 -14.03
N THR A 4 3.21 36.16 -12.72
CA THR A 4 2.94 34.82 -12.18
C THR A 4 1.46 34.53 -12.45
N SER A 5 1.19 33.75 -13.49
CA SER A 5 -0.17 33.27 -13.77
C SER A 5 -0.49 32.08 -12.85
N SER A 6 -0.80 32.38 -11.60
CA SER A 6 -1.40 31.43 -10.66
C SER A 6 -2.86 31.21 -11.03
N ALA A 7 -3.17 30.08 -11.66
CA ALA A 7 -4.54 29.60 -11.80
C ALA A 7 -4.95 28.84 -10.53
N PRO A 8 -5.99 29.25 -9.78
CA PRO A 8 -6.60 28.41 -8.77
C PRO A 8 -7.50 27.37 -9.44
N CYS A 9 -7.17 26.08 -9.24
CA CYS A 9 -8.04 24.99 -9.64
C CYS A 9 -9.36 25.05 -8.86
N GLN A 10 -10.41 25.43 -9.57
CA GLN A 10 -11.80 25.49 -9.15
C GLN A 10 -12.27 24.10 -8.64
N GLN A 11 -12.74 24.03 -7.39
CA GLN A 11 -13.59 22.93 -6.93
C GLN A 11 -15.02 23.15 -7.45
N PRO A 12 -15.67 22.17 -8.11
CA PRO A 12 -17.12 22.19 -8.22
C PRO A 12 -17.76 21.48 -7.02
N GLY A 13 -18.58 22.24 -6.31
CA GLY A 13 -19.41 21.78 -5.19
C GLY A 13 -20.61 20.93 -5.60
N SER A 14 -20.97 20.04 -4.67
CA SER A 14 -22.32 19.57 -4.28
C SER A 14 -23.55 20.06 -5.04
N LEU A 15 -24.42 19.13 -5.46
CA LEU A 15 -25.85 18.97 -5.07
C LEU A 15 -26.66 18.18 -6.12
N GLY A 16 -27.61 17.35 -5.67
CA GLY A 16 -28.69 16.78 -6.51
C GLY A 16 -28.83 15.27 -6.37
N CYS A 17 -29.43 14.73 -5.30
CA CYS A 17 -30.88 14.50 -5.13
C CYS A 17 -31.48 13.32 -5.94
N ARG A 18 -31.99 12.34 -5.17
CA ARG A 18 -33.21 11.53 -5.41
C ARG A 18 -33.15 10.38 -6.42
N GLY A 19 -33.16 9.16 -5.85
CA GLY A 19 -33.67 7.95 -6.49
C GLY A 19 -34.13 6.95 -5.41
N ILE A 20 -35.38 7.06 -4.98
CA ILE A 20 -36.04 6.11 -4.07
C ILE A 20 -36.47 4.88 -4.87
N ARG A 21 -36.00 3.69 -4.43
CA ARG A 21 -36.62 2.33 -4.29
C ARG A 21 -37.76 1.89 -5.25
N PRO A 22 -38.20 0.61 -5.21
CA PRO A 22 -37.48 -0.69 -5.16
C PRO A 22 -37.97 -1.63 -6.29
N ALA A 23 -37.18 -2.65 -6.65
CA ALA A 23 -37.70 -3.78 -7.41
C ALA A 23 -37.47 -5.09 -6.64
N ARG A 24 -38.60 -5.58 -6.14
CA ARG A 24 -38.90 -6.88 -5.56
C ARG A 24 -38.46 -7.99 -6.53
N SER A 25 -37.66 -8.94 -6.07
CA SER A 25 -37.69 -10.30 -6.62
C SER A 25 -37.61 -11.29 -5.49
N THR A 26 -38.79 -11.78 -5.16
CA THR A 26 -39.08 -12.88 -4.26
C THR A 26 -38.79 -14.15 -5.05
N SER A 27 -37.95 -15.03 -4.53
CA SER A 27 -38.04 -16.46 -4.86
C SER A 27 -37.49 -17.31 -3.73
N PRO A 28 -38.09 -18.51 -3.53
CA PRO A 28 -38.21 -19.12 -2.21
C PRO A 28 -37.24 -20.28 -2.00
N LEU A 29 -37.00 -20.55 -0.71
CA LEU A 29 -36.85 -21.87 -0.11
C LEU A 29 -35.95 -22.89 -0.84
N ARG A 30 -34.74 -23.08 -0.31
CA ARG A 30 -34.28 -24.45 -0.03
C ARG A 30 -33.60 -24.51 1.33
N ILE A 31 -34.40 -24.96 2.29
CA ILE A 31 -33.96 -25.54 3.54
C ILE A 31 -33.28 -26.86 3.17
N GLY A 32 -31.95 -26.86 3.14
CA GLY A 32 -31.15 -28.08 3.10
C GLY A 32 -31.04 -28.69 4.50
N PRO A 33 -31.19 -30.00 4.66
CA PRO A 33 -31.20 -30.66 5.97
C PRO A 33 -29.81 -30.65 6.62
N ARG A 34 -29.85 -30.50 7.96
CA ARG A 34 -28.75 -30.73 8.90
C ARG A 34 -28.17 -32.12 8.66
N THR A 35 -26.89 -32.20 8.31
CA THR A 35 -26.10 -33.42 8.52
C THR A 35 -24.89 -33.08 9.35
N SER A 36 -25.10 -33.21 10.67
CA SER A 36 -24.07 -33.33 11.70
C SER A 36 -23.28 -34.61 11.44
N ALA A 37 -22.14 -34.51 10.77
CA ALA A 37 -21.24 -35.64 10.60
C ALA A 37 -20.19 -35.63 11.73
N PHE A 38 -20.52 -36.41 12.77
CA PHE A 38 -19.63 -37.23 13.59
C PHE A 38 -18.17 -36.77 13.73
N LEU A 39 -17.86 -36.18 14.89
CA LEU A 39 -16.51 -36.21 15.44
C LEU A 39 -16.15 -37.66 15.79
N ALA A 40 -15.15 -38.21 15.11
CA ALA A 40 -14.49 -39.43 15.55
C ALA A 40 -13.52 -39.10 16.70
N PRO A 41 -13.62 -39.76 17.88
CA PRO A 41 -12.60 -39.64 18.91
C PRO A 41 -11.39 -40.51 18.56
N MET A 42 -10.26 -39.87 18.24
CA MET A 42 -8.97 -40.57 18.09
C MET A 42 -8.37 -40.86 19.47
N PRO A 43 -7.87 -42.08 19.73
CA PRO A 43 -7.17 -42.41 20.97
C PRO A 43 -5.79 -41.77 20.95
N PHE A 44 -5.60 -40.74 21.77
CA PHE A 44 -4.31 -40.09 21.93
C PHE A 44 -3.42 -40.93 22.86
N HIS A 45 -2.57 -41.77 22.27
CA HIS A 45 -1.49 -42.44 22.96
C HIS A 45 -0.42 -41.41 23.42
N PRO A 46 0.03 -41.45 24.68
CA PRO A 46 1.11 -40.59 25.15
C PRO A 46 2.49 -41.14 24.71
N PRO A 47 3.37 -40.33 24.11
CA PRO A 47 4.78 -40.68 24.01
C PRO A 47 5.55 -40.32 25.30
N PRO A 48 6.56 -41.12 25.66
CA PRO A 48 7.24 -41.08 26.96
C PRO A 48 8.19 -39.90 27.14
N ALA A 49 8.38 -39.56 28.42
CA ALA A 49 9.38 -38.65 28.93
C ALA A 49 10.80 -39.10 28.57
N GLY A 50 11.58 -38.14 28.08
CA GLY A 50 13.02 -38.24 27.86
C GLY A 50 13.46 -37.15 26.90
N THR A 51 14.60 -36.49 27.01
CA THR A 51 15.69 -36.47 27.99
C THR A 51 16.43 -35.17 27.69
N SER A 52 17.04 -34.57 28.72
CA SER A 52 18.20 -33.66 28.63
C SER A 52 18.09 -32.40 27.76
N ILE A 53 17.99 -31.29 28.47
CA ILE A 53 18.57 -29.97 28.17
C ILE A 53 19.92 -30.09 27.45
N PRO A 54 20.16 -29.28 26.40
CA PRO A 54 21.37 -28.48 26.38
C PRO A 54 21.06 -26.98 26.48
N ARG A 55 21.73 -26.33 27.43
CA ARG A 55 21.89 -24.88 27.48
C ARG A 55 22.84 -24.51 26.35
N GLY A 56 22.37 -23.76 25.37
CA GLY A 56 23.22 -23.34 24.25
C GLY A 56 22.51 -22.27 23.47
N LEU A 57 23.14 -21.11 23.39
CA LEU A 57 22.73 -19.99 22.57
C LEU A 57 22.63 -20.44 21.12
N ASP A 58 21.49 -20.25 20.47
CA ASP A 58 21.51 -19.93 19.04
C ASP A 58 20.33 -19.02 18.68
N CYS A 59 20.71 -17.78 18.45
CA CYS A 59 19.89 -16.64 18.12
C CYS A 59 19.35 -16.78 16.69
N LEU A 60 18.04 -16.55 16.53
CA LEU A 60 17.44 -15.92 15.35
C LEU A 60 17.86 -16.46 13.96
N ALA A 61 17.63 -17.74 13.69
CA ALA A 61 17.61 -18.25 12.31
C ALA A 61 16.17 -18.35 11.77
N PHE A 62 15.48 -17.20 11.67
CA PHE A 62 14.42 -17.03 10.66
C PHE A 62 14.86 -15.94 9.70
N SER A 63 15.96 -16.22 9.00
CA SER A 63 16.42 -15.48 7.84
C SER A 63 15.43 -15.65 6.70
N ARG A 64 14.25 -15.03 6.81
CA ARG A 64 13.46 -14.70 5.63
C ARG A 64 14.11 -13.49 4.99
N SER A 65 15.11 -13.77 4.17
CA SER A 65 15.66 -12.86 3.18
C SER A 65 14.52 -12.42 2.26
N LEU A 66 13.86 -11.34 2.66
CA LEU A 66 13.10 -10.46 1.79
C LEU A 66 13.72 -9.11 2.08
N SER A 67 14.54 -8.61 1.16
CA SER A 67 14.86 -7.19 1.09
C SER A 67 13.54 -6.44 0.93
N MET A 68 12.82 -6.23 2.04
CA MET A 68 11.86 -5.15 2.14
C MET A 68 12.73 -3.90 2.21
N SER A 69 13.21 -3.48 1.03
CA SER A 69 13.81 -2.17 0.85
C SER A 69 12.82 -1.19 1.40
N GLN A 70 13.09 -0.71 2.61
CA GLN A 70 12.27 0.32 3.24
C GLN A 70 12.18 1.45 2.22
N PRO A 71 10.97 1.98 1.95
CA PRO A 71 10.83 3.08 1.02
C PRO A 71 11.78 4.18 1.49
N SER A 72 12.78 4.49 0.66
CA SER A 72 13.79 5.49 0.98
C SER A 72 13.03 6.78 1.25
N ARG A 73 13.19 7.40 2.43
CA ARG A 73 12.45 8.64 2.73
C ARG A 73 12.91 9.84 1.87
N PHE A 74 13.96 9.64 1.10
CA PHE A 74 14.58 10.62 0.21
C PHE A 74 14.64 10.09 -1.22
N GLY A 75 14.60 10.98 -2.20
CA GLY A 75 14.68 10.64 -3.61
C GLY A 75 16.07 10.14 -4.00
N GLN A 76 16.12 8.96 -4.58
CA GLN A 76 17.35 8.36 -5.10
C GLN A 76 17.75 9.02 -6.41
N LEU A 77 16.79 9.30 -7.29
CA LEU A 77 17.07 9.97 -8.57
C LEU A 77 17.39 11.44 -8.36
N ALA A 78 16.73 12.10 -7.40
CA ALA A 78 17.10 13.46 -7.00
C ALA A 78 18.56 13.55 -6.52
N LEU A 79 19.02 12.56 -5.73
CA LEU A 79 20.40 12.52 -5.27
C LEU A 79 21.36 12.19 -6.42
N ALA A 80 21.03 11.21 -7.26
CA ALA A 80 21.91 10.75 -8.34
C ALA A 80 22.06 11.76 -9.48
N TYR A 81 20.98 12.44 -9.87
CA TYR A 81 20.96 13.33 -11.04
C TYR A 81 20.99 14.81 -10.69
N ALA A 82 20.30 15.22 -9.61
CA ALA A 82 20.30 16.61 -9.17
C ALA A 82 21.33 16.90 -8.06
N GLY A 83 21.92 15.87 -7.44
CA GLY A 83 22.86 16.03 -6.33
C GLY A 83 22.20 16.53 -5.04
N LYS A 84 20.87 16.45 -4.93
CA LYS A 84 20.09 17.01 -3.82
C LYS A 84 19.39 15.91 -3.03
N LEU A 85 19.59 15.90 -1.71
CA LEU A 85 18.89 14.98 -0.80
C LEU A 85 17.51 15.55 -0.43
N LEU A 86 16.52 15.30 -1.28
CA LEU A 86 15.16 15.81 -1.10
C LEU A 86 14.22 14.72 -0.56
N PRO A 87 13.32 15.05 0.38
CA PRO A 87 12.36 14.09 0.91
C PRO A 87 11.34 13.66 -0.16
N LEU A 88 10.93 12.40 -0.13
CA LEU A 88 9.85 11.89 -0.97
C LEU A 88 8.51 12.51 -0.59
N GLN A 89 7.78 12.97 -1.59
CA GLN A 89 6.45 13.54 -1.46
C GLN A 89 5.55 13.02 -2.59
N VAL A 90 4.25 13.21 -2.42
CA VAL A 90 3.29 12.97 -3.50
C VAL A 90 3.16 14.24 -4.34
N LEU A 91 3.36 14.12 -5.64
CA LEU A 91 3.22 15.19 -6.62
C LEU A 91 2.10 14.85 -7.61
N HIS A 92 1.63 15.86 -8.33
CA HIS A 92 0.55 15.74 -9.30
C HIS A 92 0.97 16.29 -10.66
N SER A 93 0.51 15.63 -11.72
CA SER A 93 0.67 16.04 -13.12
C SER A 93 -0.61 15.73 -13.88
N ALA A 94 -0.70 16.19 -15.14
CA ALA A 94 -1.83 15.89 -16.02
C ALA A 94 -2.11 14.38 -16.18
N ALA A 95 -1.09 13.52 -16.05
CA ALA A 95 -1.22 12.07 -16.13
C ALA A 95 -1.73 11.42 -14.82
N GLY A 96 -1.74 12.15 -13.71
CA GLY A 96 -2.13 11.65 -12.39
C GLY A 96 -1.12 12.00 -11.29
N HIS A 97 -1.25 11.33 -10.16
CA HIS A 97 -0.40 11.52 -8.99
C HIS A 97 0.79 10.56 -9.05
N TYR A 98 1.94 10.98 -8.54
CA TYR A 98 3.15 10.16 -8.51
C TYR A 98 3.96 10.50 -7.26
N ILE A 99 4.91 9.63 -6.92
CA ILE A 99 5.84 9.87 -5.83
C ILE A 99 7.12 10.44 -6.45
N GLY A 100 7.61 11.53 -5.88
CA GLY A 100 8.80 12.20 -6.37
C GLY A 100 9.38 13.13 -5.32
N THR A 101 10.28 13.99 -5.77
CA THR A 101 10.88 15.02 -4.93
C THR A 101 10.52 16.41 -5.44
N ARG A 102 10.41 17.35 -4.50
CA ARG A 102 10.12 18.75 -4.80
C ARG A 102 11.13 19.64 -4.08
N ASP A 103 11.65 20.61 -4.81
CA ASP A 103 12.46 21.71 -4.29
C ASP A 103 11.66 23.02 -4.36
N PHE A 104 12.26 24.14 -3.94
CA PHE A 104 11.63 25.46 -3.97
C PHE A 104 11.21 25.90 -5.38
N ASP A 105 12.00 25.55 -6.41
CA ASP A 105 11.72 25.88 -7.80
C ASP A 105 10.67 24.96 -8.47
N GLY A 106 10.38 23.79 -7.90
CA GLY A 106 9.44 22.85 -8.51
C GLY A 106 9.75 21.37 -8.29
N PRO A 107 9.03 20.47 -8.99
CA PRO A 107 9.34 19.04 -9.01
C PRO A 107 10.75 18.80 -9.58
N VAL A 108 11.60 18.08 -8.83
CA VAL A 108 13.00 17.81 -9.24
C VAL A 108 13.10 16.49 -9.99
N SER A 109 12.59 15.40 -9.39
CA SER A 109 12.63 14.07 -9.99
C SER A 109 11.35 13.29 -9.68
N ARG A 110 10.96 12.42 -10.63
CA ARG A 110 9.91 11.41 -10.43
C ARG A 110 10.58 10.12 -9.95
N GLU A 111 10.20 9.66 -8.77
CA GLU A 111 10.83 8.50 -8.12
C GLU A 111 9.99 7.23 -8.31
N SER A 112 8.66 7.34 -8.43
CA SER A 112 7.81 6.20 -8.78
C SER A 112 7.67 6.00 -10.29
N ASN A 113 7.71 4.74 -10.72
CA ASN A 113 7.40 4.38 -12.11
C ASN A 113 5.91 4.51 -12.43
N GLU A 114 5.06 4.28 -11.44
CA GLU A 114 3.62 4.21 -11.59
C GLU A 114 2.97 5.57 -11.33
N TYR A 115 1.85 5.82 -12.02
CA TYR A 115 0.93 6.91 -11.73
C TYR A 115 -0.28 6.38 -10.94
N PHE A 116 -0.67 7.11 -9.91
CA PHE A 116 -1.82 6.86 -9.07
C PHE A 116 -3.00 7.73 -9.48
N ARG A 117 -4.19 7.14 -9.42
CA ARG A 117 -5.46 7.85 -9.72
C ARG A 117 -5.83 8.92 -8.68
N SER A 118 -5.29 8.86 -7.47
CA SER A 118 -5.59 9.82 -6.41
C SER A 118 -4.39 10.06 -5.50
N GLU A 119 -4.32 11.24 -4.90
CA GLU A 119 -3.27 11.59 -3.95
C GLU A 119 -3.26 10.62 -2.75
N ALA A 120 -4.44 10.26 -2.24
CA ALA A 120 -4.57 9.35 -1.10
C ALA A 120 -3.99 7.95 -1.40
N THR A 121 -4.14 7.44 -2.63
CA THR A 121 -3.56 6.17 -3.04
C THR A 121 -2.04 6.26 -3.15
N ALA A 122 -1.52 7.35 -3.71
CA ALA A 122 -0.08 7.61 -3.77
C ALA A 122 0.54 7.73 -2.37
N LYS A 123 -0.12 8.47 -1.46
CA LYS A 123 0.35 8.64 -0.07
C LYS A 123 0.38 7.32 0.67
N ARG A 124 -0.68 6.52 0.56
CA ARG A 124 -0.71 5.16 1.14
C ARG A 124 0.33 4.24 0.53
N ALA A 125 0.64 4.40 -0.77
CA ALA A 125 1.71 3.64 -1.40
C ALA A 125 3.06 4.08 -0.81
N LEU A 126 3.32 5.39 -0.69
CA LEU A 126 4.53 5.94 -0.08
C LEU A 126 4.74 5.45 1.35
N GLU A 127 3.70 5.51 2.18
CA GLU A 127 3.74 5.07 3.59
C GLU A 127 3.97 3.56 3.73
N ARG A 128 3.39 2.76 2.84
CA ARG A 128 3.51 1.29 2.88
C ARG A 128 4.70 0.73 2.10
N GLY A 129 5.39 1.56 1.32
CA GLY A 129 6.37 1.11 0.32
C GLY A 129 5.75 0.29 -0.82
N GLY A 130 4.47 0.51 -1.12
CA GLY A 130 3.71 -0.21 -2.16
C GLY A 130 3.85 0.42 -3.55
N TRP A 131 5.01 0.99 -3.88
CA TRP A 131 5.30 1.65 -5.16
C TRP A 131 6.65 1.18 -5.68
N SER A 132 6.79 1.16 -7.00
CA SER A 132 8.03 0.72 -7.65
C SER A 132 8.97 1.88 -7.90
N GLN A 133 10.22 1.79 -7.40
CA GLN A 133 11.27 2.78 -7.69
C GLN A 133 11.61 2.77 -9.17
N MET A 134 11.62 3.95 -9.76
CA MET A 134 12.04 4.20 -11.13
C MET A 134 13.57 4.09 -11.22
N SER A 135 14.07 3.24 -12.11
CA SER A 135 15.52 3.01 -12.29
C SER A 135 16.21 4.20 -12.98
N ASN A 136 15.49 4.86 -13.90
CA ASN A 136 16.02 5.93 -14.75
C ASN A 136 15.04 7.11 -14.76
N PRO A 137 15.52 8.36 -14.64
CA PRO A 137 14.68 9.55 -14.49
C PRO A 137 13.85 9.91 -15.72
#